data_AF-W1PR67-F1
#
_entry.id   AF-W1PR67-F1
#
_cell.length_a   1.000
_cell.length_b   1.000
_cell.length_c   1.000
_cell.angle_alpha   90.00
_cell.angle_beta   90.00
_cell.angle_gamma   90.00
#
_symmetry.space_group_name_H-M   'P 1'
#
loop_
_entity.id
_entity.type
_entity.pdbx_description
1 polymer ?
#
loop_
_entity_poly.entity_id
_entity_poly.type
_entity_poly.pdbx_seq_one_letter_code
_entity_poly.pdbx_strand_id
1 'polypeptide(L)'
;KGAHRDPSAFTLLTTDEVGGLEAQRKSDGQWLRLRPIPNSYIIVAGDVLQVLSNDIYDSLVHRVVVNSQVERFSAILGVVPSYNAVVKPLEELVDEDKNPAHYGEYKWGEYFVSRRTSNFMKLDKPVIEVADFKKSK
;
A
#
# COMPACT_ATOMS: atom_id res chain seq x y z
N LYS A 1 12.81 1.73 9.40
CA LYS A 1 11.82 1.07 8.53
C LYS A 1 12.32 1.15 7.10
N GLY A 2 12.22 0.06 6.34
CA GLY A 2 12.73 -0.04 4.97
C GLY A 2 11.60 -0.38 3.99
N ALA A 3 11.37 -1.66 3.76
CA ALA A 3 10.28 -2.14 2.89
C ALA A 3 8.91 -2.08 3.57
N HIS A 4 7.87 -1.66 2.84
CA HIS A 4 6.48 -1.63 3.31
C HIS A 4 5.47 -1.55 2.15
N ARG A 5 4.18 -1.68 2.49
CA ARG A 5 3.03 -1.38 1.63
C ARG A 5 2.33 -0.12 2.15
N ASP A 6 1.76 0.68 1.26
CA ASP A 6 0.99 1.84 1.68
C ASP A 6 -0.40 1.43 2.17
N PRO A 7 -0.89 1.99 3.29
CA PRO A 7 -2.24 1.72 3.76
C PRO A 7 -3.29 2.43 2.88
N SER A 8 -2.90 3.38 2.02
CA SER A 8 -3.77 4.22 1.21
C SER A 8 -4.57 3.46 0.14
N ALA A 9 -5.49 4.15 -0.54
CA ALA A 9 -6.05 3.65 -1.80
C ALA A 9 -4.98 3.76 -2.90
N PHE A 10 -4.42 4.96 -3.06
CA PHE A 10 -3.23 5.18 -3.86
C PHE A 10 -2.41 6.34 -3.31
N THR A 11 -1.12 6.32 -3.60
CA THR A 11 -0.16 7.36 -3.23
C THR A 11 0.36 8.00 -4.51
N LEU A 12 0.29 9.34 -4.59
CA LEU A 12 0.97 10.12 -5.62
C LEU A 12 2.31 10.55 -5.06
N LEU A 13 3.38 10.25 -5.78
CA LEU A 13 4.74 10.59 -5.39
C LEU A 13 5.41 11.39 -6.51
N THR A 14 6.06 12.48 -6.15
CA THR A 14 7.03 13.17 -6.99
C THR A 14 8.38 13.21 -6.28
N THR A 15 9.46 13.13 -7.05
CA THR A 15 10.83 13.03 -6.54
C THR A 15 11.76 13.81 -7.45
N ASP A 16 12.88 14.26 -6.89
CA ASP A 16 13.99 14.76 -7.68
C ASP A 16 14.64 13.67 -8.56
N GLU A 17 15.67 14.04 -9.30
CA GLU A 17 16.36 13.16 -10.25
C GLU A 17 17.29 12.12 -9.57
N VAL A 18 17.47 12.18 -8.24
CA VAL A 18 18.36 11.29 -7.49
C VAL A 18 17.80 9.86 -7.42
N GLY A 19 16.47 9.72 -7.43
CA GLY A 19 15.79 8.43 -7.46
C GLY A 19 15.96 7.63 -6.17
N GLY A 20 16.03 6.30 -6.23
CA GLY A 20 16.21 5.43 -5.05
C GLY A 20 14.93 4.75 -4.55
N LEU A 21 13.78 5.03 -5.16
CA LEU A 21 12.58 4.22 -4.96
C LEU A 21 12.79 2.84 -5.61
N GLU A 22 12.52 1.78 -4.87
CA GLU A 22 12.52 0.40 -5.36
C GLU A 22 11.19 -0.28 -5.02
N ALA A 23 10.64 -1.03 -5.98
CA ALA A 23 9.46 -1.87 -5.79
C ALA A 23 9.82 -3.34 -5.96
N GLN A 24 9.26 -4.20 -5.11
CA GLN A 24 9.45 -5.64 -5.20
C GLN A 24 8.45 -6.23 -6.19
N ARG A 25 8.95 -6.91 -7.22
CA ARG A 25 8.11 -7.62 -8.19
C ARG A 25 7.53 -8.87 -7.53
N LYS A 26 6.21 -9.05 -7.62
CA LYS A 26 5.48 -10.16 -7.00
C LYS A 26 5.86 -11.55 -7.56
N SER A 27 6.22 -11.63 -8.85
CA SER A 27 6.46 -12.91 -9.53
C SER A 27 7.75 -13.62 -9.11
N ASP A 28 8.80 -12.86 -8.79
CA ASP A 28 10.15 -13.39 -8.55
C ASP A 28 10.83 -12.78 -7.31
N GLY A 29 10.16 -11.83 -6.63
CA GLY A 29 10.69 -11.14 -5.46
C GLY A 29 11.81 -10.15 -5.77
N GLN A 30 12.11 -9.89 -7.05
CA GLN A 30 13.20 -9.00 -7.44
C GLN A 30 12.87 -7.54 -7.13
N TRP A 31 13.86 -6.80 -6.65
CA TRP A 31 13.77 -5.36 -6.43
C TRP A 31 14.05 -4.62 -7.72
N LEU A 32 13.08 -3.83 -8.18
CA LEU A 32 13.18 -2.99 -9.35
C LEU A 32 13.35 -1.54 -8.93
N ARG A 33 14.45 -0.91 -9.37
CA ARG A 33 14.68 0.51 -9.17
C ARG A 33 13.84 1.32 -10.14
N LEU A 34 13.00 2.21 -9.63
CA LEU A 34 12.21 3.12 -10.43
C LEU A 34 13.08 4.32 -10.83
N ARG A 35 13.10 4.61 -12.13
CA ARG A 35 13.78 5.79 -12.68
C ARG A 35 12.90 7.02 -12.52
N PRO A 36 13.38 8.12 -11.92
CA PRO A 36 12.67 9.39 -11.95
C PRO A 36 12.42 9.86 -13.38
N ILE A 37 11.20 10.29 -13.66
CA ILE A 37 10.83 10.92 -14.93
C ILE A 37 10.50 12.39 -14.61
N PRO A 38 11.16 13.37 -15.26
CA PRO A 38 10.88 14.78 -15.02
C PRO A 38 9.41 15.13 -15.26
N ASN A 39 8.87 16.04 -14.46
CA ASN A 39 7.48 16.52 -14.55
C ASN A 39 6.42 15.40 -14.50
N SER A 40 6.67 14.35 -13.73
CA SER A 40 5.76 13.22 -13.59
C SER A 40 5.41 12.91 -12.14
N TYR A 41 4.36 12.11 -11.97
CA TYR A 41 4.00 11.47 -10.72
C TYR A 41 4.12 9.96 -10.86
N ILE A 42 4.64 9.32 -9.82
CA ILE A 42 4.55 7.88 -9.61
C ILE A 42 3.28 7.63 -8.81
N ILE A 43 2.41 6.75 -9.31
CA ILE A 43 1.20 6.31 -8.61
C ILE A 43 1.45 4.91 -8.06
N VAL A 44 1.32 4.75 -6.76
CA VAL A 44 1.44 3.45 -6.07
C VAL A 44 0.05 3.03 -5.59
N ALA A 45 -0.40 1.85 -6.00
CA ALA A 45 -1.61 1.22 -5.46
C ALA A 45 -1.34 0.78 -4.01
N GLY A 46 -2.24 1.13 -3.09
CA GLY A 46 -2.14 0.76 -1.69
C GLY A 46 -3.16 -0.31 -1.28
N ASP A 47 -3.11 -0.68 0.00
CA ASP A 47 -3.90 -1.78 0.57
C ASP A 47 -5.41 -1.58 0.43
N VAL A 48 -5.90 -0.33 0.55
CA VAL A 48 -7.34 -0.05 0.39
C VAL A 48 -7.79 -0.36 -1.04
N LEU A 49 -7.01 0.01 -2.06
CA LEU A 49 -7.40 -0.29 -3.45
C LEU A 49 -7.33 -1.79 -3.73
N GLN A 50 -6.39 -2.52 -3.14
CA GLN A 50 -6.34 -3.98 -3.25
C GLN A 50 -7.63 -4.62 -2.71
N VAL A 51 -8.13 -4.16 -1.57
CA VAL A 51 -9.39 -4.66 -0.98
C VAL A 51 -10.59 -4.26 -1.83
N LEU A 52 -10.74 -2.97 -2.16
CA LEU A 52 -11.87 -2.47 -2.95
C LEU A 52 -11.96 -3.20 -4.29
N SER A 53 -10.81 -3.48 -4.92
CA SER A 53 -10.74 -4.13 -6.23
C SER A 53 -10.78 -5.66 -6.18
N ASN A 54 -10.96 -6.25 -4.99
CA ASN A 54 -10.98 -7.70 -4.78
C ASN A 54 -9.75 -8.44 -5.37
N ASP A 55 -8.54 -7.90 -5.19
CA ASP A 55 -7.26 -8.39 -5.77
C ASP A 55 -7.02 -8.12 -7.28
N ILE A 56 -7.82 -7.29 -7.96
CA ILE A 56 -7.47 -6.85 -9.34
C ILE A 56 -6.18 -6.01 -9.34
N TYR A 57 -6.01 -5.14 -8.33
CA TYR A 57 -4.78 -4.38 -8.12
C TYR A 57 -4.04 -4.87 -6.89
N ASP A 58 -2.75 -5.17 -7.05
CA ASP A 58 -1.88 -5.54 -5.95
C ASP A 58 -1.27 -4.31 -5.27
N SER A 59 -1.34 -4.27 -3.94
CA SER A 59 -0.57 -3.35 -3.12
C SER A 59 0.89 -3.82 -3.07
N LEU A 60 1.79 -3.02 -3.64
CA LEU A 60 3.18 -3.42 -3.84
C LEU A 60 4.06 -3.09 -2.63
N VAL A 61 4.92 -4.05 -2.27
CA VAL A 61 6.00 -3.79 -1.31
C VAL A 61 7.03 -2.91 -1.99
N HIS A 62 7.36 -1.78 -1.37
CA HIS A 62 8.33 -0.84 -1.87
C HIS A 62 9.21 -0.28 -0.74
N ARG A 63 10.37 0.24 -1.10
CA ARG A 63 11.35 0.85 -0.19
C ARG A 63 12.05 2.02 -0.85
N VAL A 64 12.70 2.85 -0.06
CA VAL A 64 13.66 3.84 -0.55
C VAL A 64 15.05 3.44 -0.08
N VAL A 65 15.99 3.33 -1.01
CA VAL A 65 17.41 3.11 -0.71
C VAL A 65 18.16 4.44 -0.74
N VAL A 66 18.99 4.66 0.26
CA VAL A 66 19.78 5.89 0.41
C VAL A 66 21.11 5.78 -0.32
N ASN A 67 21.71 6.92 -0.64
CA ASN A 67 23.08 7.02 -1.15
C ASN A 67 23.88 7.98 -0.25
N SER A 68 25.21 7.93 -0.32
CA SER A 68 26.12 8.74 0.52
C SER A 68 26.66 10.01 -0.18
N GLN A 69 26.19 10.31 -1.39
CA GLN A 69 26.79 11.32 -2.26
C GLN A 69 25.90 12.56 -2.43
N VAL A 70 24.59 12.37 -2.58
CA VAL A 70 23.63 13.41 -2.93
C VAL A 70 22.35 13.24 -2.12
N GLU A 71 21.90 14.34 -1.52
CA GLU A 71 20.62 14.42 -0.81
C GLU A 71 19.45 14.17 -1.77
N ARG A 72 18.38 13.56 -1.26
CA ARG A 72 17.18 13.23 -2.04
C ARG A 72 15.95 13.86 -1.42
N PHE A 73 15.16 14.54 -2.23
CA PHE A 73 13.89 15.14 -1.87
C PHE A 73 12.72 14.48 -2.62
N SER A 74 11.61 14.28 -1.90
CA SER A 74 10.36 13.82 -2.50
C SER A 74 9.16 14.35 -1.74
N ALA A 75 8.06 14.54 -2.46
CA ALA A 75 6.76 14.85 -1.88
C ALA A 75 5.78 13.72 -2.18
N ILE A 76 4.96 13.38 -1.19
CA ILE A 76 3.93 12.34 -1.30
C ILE A 76 2.56 12.88 -0.91
N LEU A 77 1.53 12.42 -1.60
CA LEU A 77 0.13 12.64 -1.26
C LEU A 77 -0.56 11.28 -1.20
N GLY A 78 -1.02 10.89 -0.01
CA GLY A 78 -1.82 9.69 0.18
C GLY A 78 -3.30 9.99 0.00
N VAL A 79 -3.98 9.25 -0.88
CA VAL A 79 -5.44 9.26 -1.00
C VAL A 79 -5.99 8.15 -0.13
N VAL A 80 -6.70 8.55 0.93
CA VAL A 80 -7.22 7.65 1.97
C VAL A 80 -8.73 7.82 2.13
N PRO A 81 -9.45 6.77 2.58
CA PRO A 81 -10.84 6.90 2.96
C PRO A 81 -11.05 7.87 4.13
N SER A 82 -12.30 8.30 4.32
CA SER A 82 -12.73 8.95 5.56
C SER A 82 -12.53 8.01 6.76
N TYR A 83 -12.28 8.58 7.94
CA TYR A 83 -12.02 7.81 9.17
C TYR A 83 -13.10 6.75 9.45
N ASN A 84 -14.37 7.09 9.23
CA ASN A 84 -15.50 6.19 9.49
C ASN A 84 -15.87 5.30 8.27
N ALA A 85 -15.12 5.36 7.18
CA ALA A 85 -15.41 4.56 6.00
C ALA A 85 -15.22 3.07 6.30
N VAL A 86 -16.17 2.27 5.80
CA VAL A 86 -16.05 0.80 5.76
C VAL A 86 -15.39 0.43 4.44
N VAL A 87 -14.30 -0.33 4.52
CA VAL A 87 -13.57 -0.84 3.36
C VAL A 87 -13.91 -2.32 3.20
N LYS A 88 -14.40 -2.67 2.02
CA LYS A 88 -14.75 -4.03 1.60
C LYS A 88 -14.64 -4.13 0.06
N PRO A 89 -14.57 -5.33 -0.53
CA PRO A 89 -14.66 -5.47 -1.98
C PRO A 89 -15.89 -4.75 -2.56
N LEU A 90 -15.70 -4.03 -3.67
CA LEU A 90 -16.79 -3.38 -4.39
C LEU A 90 -17.77 -4.44 -4.92
N GLU A 91 -19.06 -4.17 -4.76
CA GLU A 91 -20.11 -5.15 -5.05
C GLU A 91 -20.15 -5.53 -6.53
N GLU A 92 -19.80 -4.61 -7.42
CA GLU A 92 -19.69 -4.80 -8.86
C GLU A 92 -18.52 -5.71 -9.28
N LEU A 93 -17.59 -5.97 -8.37
CA LEU A 93 -16.40 -6.81 -8.59
C LEU A 93 -16.50 -8.16 -7.88
N VAL A 94 -17.62 -8.44 -7.22
CA VAL A 94 -17.88 -9.69 -6.49
C VAL A 94 -18.98 -10.48 -7.19
N ASP A 95 -18.74 -11.77 -7.37
CA ASP A 95 -19.69 -12.76 -7.88
C ASP A 95 -19.54 -14.01 -7.02
N GLU A 96 -20.58 -14.46 -6.33
CA GLU A 96 -20.49 -15.57 -5.36
C GLU A 96 -19.98 -16.87 -5.99
N ASP A 97 -20.30 -17.12 -7.26
CA ASP A 97 -19.95 -18.35 -7.97
C ASP A 97 -18.58 -18.25 -8.69
N LYS A 98 -18.23 -17.06 -9.19
CA LYS A 98 -17.05 -16.86 -10.07
C LYS A 98 -15.91 -16.09 -9.42
N ASN A 99 -16.21 -15.11 -8.58
CA ASN A 99 -15.23 -14.25 -7.92
C ASN A 99 -15.74 -13.81 -6.53
N PRO A 100 -15.78 -14.72 -5.54
CA PRO A 100 -16.30 -14.38 -4.23
C PRO A 100 -15.45 -13.30 -3.57
N ALA A 101 -16.04 -12.60 -2.59
CA ALA A 101 -15.31 -11.58 -1.85
C ALA A 101 -14.10 -12.19 -1.12
N HIS A 102 -12.88 -11.80 -1.51
CA HIS A 102 -11.63 -12.28 -0.92
C HIS A 102 -11.34 -11.68 0.45
N TYR A 103 -12.02 -10.59 0.81
CA TYR A 103 -11.80 -9.83 2.04
C TYR A 103 -13.10 -9.65 2.83
N GLY A 104 -12.99 -9.68 4.16
CA GLY A 104 -14.01 -9.17 5.07
C GLY A 104 -13.99 -7.64 5.13
N GLU A 105 -15.07 -7.05 5.63
CA GLU A 105 -15.17 -5.61 5.81
C GLU A 105 -14.45 -5.13 7.07
N TYR A 106 -13.91 -3.91 7.04
CA TYR A 106 -13.30 -3.27 8.20
C TYR A 106 -13.46 -1.75 8.17
N LYS A 107 -13.40 -1.11 9.35
CA LYS A 107 -13.37 0.35 9.45
C LYS A 107 -11.96 0.88 9.22
N TRP A 108 -11.82 1.79 8.26
CA TRP A 108 -10.52 2.35 7.88
C TRP A 108 -9.81 3.07 9.03
N GLY A 109 -10.51 3.91 9.80
CA GLY A 109 -9.91 4.68 10.89
C GLY A 109 -9.33 3.81 12.00
N GLU A 110 -10.01 2.72 12.36
CA GLU A 110 -9.55 1.75 13.35
C GLU A 110 -8.32 0.99 12.85
N TYR A 111 -8.36 0.51 11.60
CA TYR A 111 -7.21 -0.11 10.93
C TYR A 111 -6.00 0.84 10.88
N PHE A 112 -6.19 2.08 10.43
CA PHE A 112 -5.12 3.06 10.28
C PHE A 112 -4.47 3.41 11.62
N VAL A 113 -5.28 3.66 12.67
CA VAL A 113 -4.76 3.96 14.00
C VAL A 113 -4.02 2.76 14.58
N SER A 114 -4.56 1.56 14.46
CA SER A 114 -3.90 0.34 14.94
C SER A 114 -2.56 0.13 14.22
N ARG A 115 -2.59 0.13 12.89
CA ARG A 115 -1.38 -0.04 12.07
C ARG A 115 -0.35 1.02 12.35
N ARG A 116 -0.74 2.29 12.54
CA ARG A 116 0.15 3.40 12.91
C ARG A 116 0.77 3.17 14.29
N THR A 117 -0.04 2.81 15.28
CA THR A 117 0.36 2.68 16.68
C THR A 117 1.32 1.51 16.89
N SER A 118 1.03 0.34 16.32
CA SER A 118 1.94 -0.82 16.36
C SER A 118 3.30 -0.49 15.74
N ASN A 119 3.27 0.30 14.68
CA ASN A 119 4.43 0.75 13.92
C ASN A 119 5.32 1.78 14.63
N PHE A 120 4.77 2.60 15.53
CA PHE A 120 5.50 3.64 16.26
C PHE A 120 5.90 3.18 17.66
N MET A 121 5.02 2.47 18.37
CA MET A 121 5.25 2.06 19.75
C MET A 121 5.99 0.74 19.89
N LYS A 122 6.29 0.03 18.79
CA LYS A 122 6.88 -1.32 18.79
C LYS A 122 6.16 -2.24 19.79
N LEU A 123 4.84 -2.27 19.71
CA LEU A 123 4.06 -3.16 20.56
C LEU A 123 4.49 -4.60 20.29
N ASP A 124 4.53 -5.46 21.31
CA ASP A 124 4.70 -6.93 21.18
C ASP A 124 3.49 -7.61 20.50
N LYS A 125 2.69 -6.83 19.77
CA LYS A 125 1.54 -7.29 18.98
C LYS A 125 1.91 -7.21 17.50
N PRO A 126 1.54 -8.22 16.70
CA PRO A 126 1.74 -8.15 15.26
C PRO A 126 1.09 -6.90 14.68
N VAL A 127 1.77 -6.27 13.71
CA VAL A 127 1.22 -5.15 12.96
C VAL A 127 0.02 -5.67 12.18
N ILE A 128 -1.16 -5.06 12.37
CA ILE A 128 -2.33 -5.44 11.57
C ILE A 128 -2.05 -5.10 10.10
N GLU A 129 -2.20 -6.10 9.25
CA GLU A 129 -2.05 -5.99 7.81
C GLU A 129 -3.37 -6.27 7.11
N VAL A 130 -3.48 -5.88 5.84
CA VAL A 130 -4.67 -6.15 5.04
C VAL A 130 -4.94 -7.65 4.87
N ALA A 131 -3.89 -8.47 4.97
CA ALA A 131 -3.97 -9.93 4.93
C ALA A 131 -4.79 -10.52 6.09
N ASP A 132 -4.87 -9.83 7.23
CA ASP A 132 -5.66 -10.27 8.39
C ASP A 132 -7.17 -10.23 8.11
N PHE A 133 -7.60 -9.47 7.09
CA PHE A 133 -8.99 -9.39 6.64
C PHE A 133 -9.28 -10.33 5.48
N LYS A 134 -8.30 -11.11 5.01
CA LYS A 134 -8.50 -12.04 3.89
C LYS A 134 -9.35 -13.22 4.37
N LYS A 135 -10.45 -13.52 3.67
CA LYS A 135 -11.29 -14.67 3.99
C LYS A 135 -10.53 -15.96 3.67
N SER A 136 -10.60 -16.94 4.56
CA SER A 136 -10.13 -18.30 4.28
C SER A 136 -10.93 -18.88 3.10
N LYS A 137 -10.23 -19.51 2.16
CA LYS A 137 -10.87 -20.30 1.10
C LYS A 137 -11.52 -21.56 1.66
#